data_AF-A0A7X6X9T4-F1
#
_entry.id   AF-A0A7X6X9T4-F1
#
_cell.length_a   1.000
_cell.length_b   1.000
_cell.length_c   1.000
_cell.angle_alpha   90.00
_cell.angle_beta   90.00
_cell.angle_gamma   90.00
#
_symmetry.space_group_name_H-M   'P 1'
#
loop_
_entity.id
_entity.type
_entity.pdbx_description
1 polymer ?
#
loop_
_entity_poly.entity_id
_entity_poly.type
_entity_poly.pdbx_seq_one_letter_code
_entity_poly.pdbx_strand_id
1 'polypeptide(L)'
;MMVPQLPLLTIKRHTKGFTLLEMMVVLSIIAMMTLQLGLSYRPIEANQDVIFEDEYKLAQIKAIATTEKQILETSQSNVSVLSFNQLGNVNMAQTISFDGFKIVVQLGMGRYEKR
;
A
#
# COMPACT_ATOMS: atom_id res chain seq x y z
N MET A 1 -64.08 55.36 -17.02
CA MET A 1 -63.29 55.32 -15.76
C MET A 1 -62.15 54.35 -16.00
N MET A 2 -60.90 54.83 -15.98
CA MET A 2 -59.72 54.16 -16.52
C MET A 2 -58.93 53.52 -15.36
N VAL A 3 -58.70 52.21 -15.40
CA VAL A 3 -57.98 51.48 -14.35
C VAL A 3 -56.47 51.61 -14.60
N PRO A 4 -55.66 52.09 -13.64
CA PRO A 4 -54.22 52.18 -13.83
C PRO A 4 -53.59 50.78 -13.73
N GLN A 5 -52.79 50.41 -14.73
CA GLN A 5 -51.96 49.20 -14.69
C GLN A 5 -50.70 49.50 -13.86
N LEU A 6 -50.51 48.78 -12.76
CA LEU A 6 -49.27 48.85 -11.97
C LEU A 6 -48.11 48.19 -12.74
N PRO A 7 -46.93 48.83 -12.83
CA PRO A 7 -45.78 48.20 -13.44
C PRO A 7 -45.31 47.03 -12.56
N LEU A 8 -45.26 45.83 -13.13
CA LEU A 8 -44.63 44.67 -12.51
C LEU A 8 -43.12 44.97 -12.34
N LEU A 9 -42.70 45.16 -11.09
CA LEU A 9 -41.28 45.22 -10.73
C LEU A 9 -40.65 43.85 -10.99
N THR A 10 -40.05 43.68 -12.17
CA THR A 10 -39.26 42.49 -12.50
C THR A 10 -37.98 42.51 -11.66
N ILE A 11 -38.01 41.83 -10.50
CA ILE A 11 -36.83 41.58 -9.68
C ILE A 11 -35.89 40.69 -10.49
N LYS A 12 -34.89 41.28 -11.16
CA LYS A 12 -33.78 40.51 -11.74
C LYS A 12 -32.99 39.91 -10.58
N ARG A 13 -33.16 38.60 -10.34
CA ARG A 13 -32.24 37.83 -9.48
C ARG A 13 -30.85 37.90 -10.13
N HIS A 14 -29.95 38.65 -9.52
CA HIS A 14 -28.53 38.61 -9.86
C HIS A 14 -27.99 37.23 -9.46
N THR A 15 -27.93 36.30 -10.41
CA THR A 15 -27.34 34.97 -10.22
C THR A 15 -25.81 34.98 -10.29
N LYS A 16 -25.22 36.09 -10.72
CA LYS A 16 -23.77 36.28 -10.83
C LYS A 16 -23.28 37.07 -9.63
N GLY A 17 -22.58 36.39 -8.71
CA GLY A 17 -22.04 36.99 -7.48
C GLY A 17 -21.77 35.99 -6.35
N PHE A 18 -22.31 34.77 -6.46
CA PHE A 18 -22.19 33.75 -5.41
C PHE A 18 -21.10 32.70 -5.67
N THR A 19 -20.26 32.88 -6.69
CA THR A 19 -19.21 31.90 -7.05
C THR A 19 -18.28 31.58 -5.90
N LEU A 20 -17.93 32.58 -5.08
CA LEU A 20 -17.11 32.34 -3.89
C LEU A 20 -17.82 31.44 -2.88
N LEU A 21 -19.12 31.66 -2.67
CA LEU A 21 -19.95 30.87 -1.76
C LEU A 21 -20.17 29.45 -2.30
N GLU A 22 -20.41 29.29 -3.60
CA GLU A 22 -20.49 28.00 -4.27
C GLU A 22 -19.19 27.21 -4.10
N MET A 23 -18.04 27.86 -4.32
CA MET A 23 -16.73 27.23 -4.11
C MET A 23 -16.49 26.84 -2.65
N MET A 24 -16.91 27.67 -1.69
CA MET A 24 -16.82 27.34 -0.26
C MET A 24 -17.66 26.09 0.11
N VAL A 25 -18.84 25.96 -0.48
CA VAL A 25 -19.70 24.77 -0.29
C VAL A 25 -19.08 23.54 -0.93
N VAL A 26 -18.51 23.64 -2.13
CA VAL A 26 -17.82 22.51 -2.77
C VAL A 26 -16.62 22.05 -1.94
N LEU A 27 -15.80 23.00 -1.47
CA LEU A 27 -14.63 22.70 -0.64
C LEU A 27 -15.02 22.07 0.71
N SER A 28 -16.13 22.49 1.33
CA SER A 28 -16.58 21.89 2.58
C SER A 28 -17.04 20.45 2.41
N ILE A 29 -17.73 20.14 1.30
CA ILE A 29 -18.14 18.78 0.95
C ILE A 29 -16.90 17.91 0.71
N ILE A 30 -15.93 18.39 -0.08
CA ILE A 30 -14.67 17.66 -0.32
C ILE A 30 -13.95 17.40 1.00
N ALA A 31 -13.83 18.40 1.88
CA ALA A 31 -13.19 18.26 3.18
C ALA A 31 -13.88 17.19 4.05
N MET A 32 -15.22 17.18 4.11
CA MET A 32 -15.99 16.16 4.83
C MET A 32 -15.77 14.75 4.24
N MET A 33 -15.77 14.63 2.91
CA MET A 33 -15.49 13.36 2.24
C MET A 33 -14.07 12.88 2.53
N THR A 34 -13.07 13.76 2.48
CA THR A 34 -11.67 13.41 2.81
C THR A 34 -11.49 12.99 4.25
N LEU A 35 -12.24 13.59 5.19
CA LEU A 35 -12.19 13.24 6.60
C LEU A 35 -12.84 11.87 6.87
N GLN A 36 -13.96 11.57 6.20
CA GLN A 36 -14.62 10.26 6.26
C GLN A 36 -13.81 9.16 5.58
N LEU A 37 -13.13 9.49 4.49
CA LEU A 37 -12.15 8.63 3.83
C LEU A 37 -10.85 8.51 4.63
N GLY A 38 -10.79 9.11 5.82
CA GLY A 38 -9.70 9.09 6.78
C GLY A 38 -8.88 7.82 6.59
N LEU A 39 -7.82 7.99 5.79
CA LEU A 39 -6.88 6.95 5.44
C LEU A 39 -6.34 6.50 6.78
N SER A 40 -6.89 5.39 7.27
CA SER A 40 -6.38 4.75 8.46
C SER A 40 -4.99 4.26 8.06
N TYR A 41 -4.01 5.14 8.19
CA TYR A 41 -2.61 4.77 8.25
C TYR A 41 -2.49 4.05 9.58
N ARG A 42 -2.89 2.78 9.58
CA ARG A 42 -2.35 1.84 10.54
C ARG A 42 -0.91 1.67 10.07
N PRO A 43 0.10 2.13 10.82
CA PRO A 43 1.40 1.55 10.64
C PRO A 43 1.16 0.05 10.78
N ILE A 44 1.36 -0.69 9.70
CA ILE A 44 1.47 -2.13 9.81
C ILE A 44 2.69 -2.27 10.70
N GLU A 45 2.49 -2.56 11.99
CA GLU A 45 3.57 -3.09 12.81
C GLU A 45 4.12 -4.24 11.97
N ALA A 46 5.34 -4.06 11.50
CA ALA A 46 5.91 -4.92 10.49
C ALA A 46 5.99 -6.31 11.10
N ASN A 47 4.99 -7.12 10.79
CA ASN A 47 4.92 -8.48 11.29
C ASN A 47 6.17 -9.17 10.76
N GLN A 48 6.92 -9.80 11.66
CA GLN A 48 8.18 -10.44 11.33
C GLN A 48 8.00 -11.51 10.24
N ASP A 49 6.81 -12.11 10.16
CA ASP A 49 6.43 -13.00 9.06
C ASP A 49 6.40 -12.30 7.70
N VAL A 50 5.86 -11.07 7.65
CA VAL A 50 5.79 -10.27 6.42
C VAL A 50 7.17 -9.78 6.00
N ILE A 51 8.01 -9.36 6.97
CA ILE A 51 9.39 -8.97 6.70
C ILE A 51 10.16 -10.15 6.09
N PHE A 52 10.08 -11.33 6.72
CA PHE A 52 10.73 -12.53 6.18
C PHE A 52 10.24 -12.86 4.77
N GLU A 53 8.91 -12.87 4.56
CA GLU A 53 8.32 -13.21 3.27
C GLU A 53 8.77 -12.26 2.15
N ASP A 54 8.83 -10.96 2.44
CA ASP A 54 9.28 -9.94 1.48
C ASP A 54 10.78 -10.07 1.18
N GLU A 55 11.63 -10.21 2.22
CA GLU A 55 13.07 -10.43 2.06
C GLU A 55 13.35 -11.72 1.25
N TYR A 56 12.61 -12.79 1.55
CA TYR A 56 12.72 -14.09 0.87
C TYR A 56 12.37 -13.99 -0.62
N LYS A 57 11.20 -13.43 -0.93
CA LYS A 57 10.74 -13.25 -2.32
C LYS A 57 11.65 -12.31 -3.08
N LEU A 58 12.09 -11.22 -2.46
CA LEU A 58 12.98 -10.25 -3.09
C LEU A 58 14.29 -10.91 -3.50
N ALA A 59 14.92 -11.67 -2.61
CA ALA A 59 16.15 -12.40 -2.90
C ALA A 59 15.97 -13.43 -4.04
N GLN A 60 14.85 -14.16 -4.03
CA GLN A 60 14.53 -15.13 -5.07
C GLN A 60 14.31 -14.47 -6.44
N ILE A 61 13.50 -13.42 -6.49
CA ILE A 61 13.21 -12.66 -7.73
C ILE A 61 14.49 -12.00 -8.24
N LYS A 62 15.30 -11.43 -7.35
CA LYS A 62 16.57 -10.82 -7.72
C LYS A 62 17.51 -11.86 -8.36
N ALA A 63 17.57 -13.09 -7.84
CA ALA A 63 18.39 -14.15 -8.43
C ALA A 63 17.97 -14.51 -9.86
N ILE A 64 16.66 -14.55 -10.09
CA ILE A 64 16.08 -14.79 -11.41
C ILE A 64 16.35 -13.60 -12.34
N ALA A 65 16.12 -12.38 -11.87
CA ALA A 65 16.22 -11.17 -12.68
C ALA A 65 17.67 -10.85 -13.06
N THR A 66 18.63 -11.04 -12.16
CA THR A 66 20.05 -10.78 -12.44
C THR A 66 20.77 -11.98 -13.04
N THR A 67 20.17 -13.18 -13.04
CA THR A 67 20.83 -14.44 -13.43
C THR A 67 22.11 -14.67 -12.61
N GLU A 68 22.10 -14.27 -11.34
CA GLU A 68 23.21 -14.43 -10.42
C GLU A 68 22.72 -15.13 -9.15
N LYS A 69 23.63 -15.88 -8.51
CA LYS A 69 23.35 -16.45 -7.20
C LYS A 69 23.12 -15.31 -6.20
N GLN A 70 21.96 -15.28 -5.55
CA GLN A 70 21.67 -14.31 -4.50
C GLN A 70 21.64 -14.99 -3.14
N ILE A 71 22.19 -14.30 -2.15
CA ILE A 71 22.14 -14.70 -0.75
C ILE A 71 20.95 -13.97 -0.12
N LEU A 72 20.20 -14.68 0.74
CA LEU A 72 19.20 -14.05 1.59
C LEU A 72 19.94 -13.28 2.68
N GLU A 73 20.14 -11.99 2.44
CA GLU A 73 20.63 -11.05 3.44
C GLU A 73 19.43 -10.63 4.29
N THR A 74 19.28 -11.27 5.45
CA THR A 74 18.28 -10.83 6.41
C THR A 74 18.89 -9.90 7.44
N SER A 75 18.07 -8.95 7.91
CA SER A 75 18.42 -8.00 8.96
C SER A 75 18.73 -8.66 10.32
N GLN A 76 18.45 -9.96 10.51
CA GLN A 76 18.71 -10.68 11.76
C GLN A 76 19.89 -11.67 11.66
N SER A 77 20.90 -11.41 12.47
CA SER A 77 22.32 -11.80 12.35
C SER A 77 22.69 -13.26 12.67
N ASN A 78 21.79 -14.25 12.57
CA ASN A 78 22.12 -15.66 12.84
C ASN A 78 21.57 -16.66 11.82
N VAL A 79 21.18 -16.20 10.64
CA VAL A 79 20.57 -17.07 9.63
C VAL A 79 21.65 -17.84 8.85
N SER A 80 21.53 -19.16 8.88
CA SER A 80 22.17 -20.09 7.94
C SER A 80 22.09 -19.50 6.53
N VAL A 81 23.23 -19.32 5.85
CA VAL A 81 23.30 -18.63 4.55
C VAL A 81 22.43 -19.35 3.53
N LEU A 82 21.17 -18.91 3.38
CA LEU A 82 20.28 -19.36 2.33
C LEU A 82 20.66 -18.62 1.05
N SER A 83 20.81 -19.38 -0.03
CA SER A 83 21.12 -18.80 -1.33
C SER A 83 20.24 -19.41 -2.41
N PHE A 84 19.75 -18.54 -3.29
CA PHE A 84 19.04 -18.90 -4.51
C PHE A 84 20.03 -18.93 -5.66
N ASN A 85 19.91 -19.93 -6.54
CA ASN A 85 20.63 -19.96 -7.80
C ASN A 85 19.94 -19.05 -8.84
N GLN A 86 20.50 -18.99 -10.05
CA GLN A 86 20.02 -18.14 -11.15
C GLN A 86 18.59 -18.44 -11.62
N LEU A 87 18.05 -19.61 -11.25
CA LEU A 87 16.68 -20.03 -11.55
C LEU A 87 15.73 -19.77 -10.36
N GLY A 88 16.21 -19.12 -9.30
CA GLY A 88 15.45 -18.90 -8.07
C GLY A 88 15.30 -20.16 -7.20
N ASN A 89 16.09 -21.20 -7.44
CA ASN A 89 16.01 -22.45 -6.70
C ASN A 89 17.03 -22.51 -5.55
N VAL A 90 16.68 -23.23 -4.50
CA VAL A 90 17.52 -23.53 -3.34
C VAL A 90 18.19 -24.90 -3.55
N ASN A 91 19.52 -24.93 -3.46
CA ASN A 91 20.32 -26.14 -3.72
C ASN A 91 20.47 -27.06 -2.50
N MET A 92 19.99 -26.65 -1.33
CA MET A 92 20.03 -27.45 -0.11
C MET A 92 18.84 -27.13 0.79
N ALA A 93 18.07 -28.15 1.14
CA ALA A 93 17.04 -28.00 2.17
C ALA A 93 17.71 -27.66 3.51
N GLN A 94 17.17 -26.68 4.22
CA GLN A 94 17.73 -26.26 5.50
C GLN A 94 16.67 -25.67 6.41
N THR A 95 16.95 -25.71 7.71
CA THR A 95 16.15 -25.00 8.71
C THR A 95 16.88 -23.74 9.11
N ILE A 96 16.23 -22.59 8.95
CA ILE A 96 16.71 -21.29 9.40
C ILE A 96 15.95 -20.89 10.65
N SER A 97 16.64 -20.27 11.60
CA SER A 97 16.00 -19.69 12.78
C SER A 97 15.83 -18.20 12.54
N PHE A 98 14.60 -17.71 12.54
CA PHE A 98 14.25 -16.32 12.28
C PHE A 98 13.34 -15.86 13.42
N ASP A 99 13.72 -14.78 14.12
CA ASP A 99 12.94 -14.20 15.21
C ASP A 99 12.28 -15.19 16.20
N GLY A 100 13.07 -16.17 16.65
CA GLY A 100 12.60 -17.16 17.63
C GLY A 100 11.67 -18.25 17.08
N PHE A 101 11.30 -18.23 15.79
CA PHE A 101 10.63 -19.34 15.11
C PHE A 101 11.54 -20.03 14.10
N LYS A 102 11.21 -21.28 13.75
CA LYS A 102 11.98 -22.07 12.80
C LYS A 102 11.28 -22.07 11.45
N ILE A 103 12.04 -21.87 10.38
CA ILE A 103 11.53 -21.95 9.03
C ILE A 103 12.26 -23.08 8.33
N VAL A 104 11.51 -24.05 7.82
CA VAL A 104 12.04 -25.17 7.07
C VAL A 104 11.92 -24.86 5.59
N VAL A 105 13.05 -24.72 4.91
CA VAL A 105 13.13 -24.48 3.47
C VAL A 105 13.42 -25.78 2.75
N GLN A 106 12.59 -26.11 1.76
CA GLN A 106 12.69 -27.32 0.93
C GLN A 106 13.67 -27.12 -0.23
N LEU A 107 14.29 -28.22 -0.67
CA LEU A 107 15.14 -28.27 -1.87
C LEU A 107 14.32 -27.94 -3.13
N GLY A 108 14.96 -27.33 -4.13
CA GLY A 108 14.36 -27.07 -5.44
C GLY A 108 13.76 -25.67 -5.47
N MET A 109 12.45 -25.55 -5.65
CA MET A 109 11.79 -24.24 -5.74
C MET A 109 11.88 -23.38 -4.46
N GLY A 110 12.40 -23.94 -3.35
CA GLY A 110 12.56 -23.19 -2.11
C GLY A 110 11.23 -22.91 -1.43
N ARG A 111 10.30 -23.86 -1.42
CA ARG A 111 9.09 -23.72 -0.59
C ARG A 111 9.49 -23.72 0.88
N TYR A 112 8.88 -22.88 1.69
CA TYR A 112 9.18 -22.80 3.11
C TYR A 112 7.94 -22.99 3.97
N GLU A 113 8.14 -23.50 5.18
CA GLU A 113 7.10 -23.73 6.18
C GLU A 113 7.59 -23.23 7.54
N LYS A 114 6.74 -22.45 8.24
CA LYS A 114 6.97 -22.02 9.62
C LYS A 114 6.65 -23.16 10.59
N ARG A 115 7.54 -23.42 11.55
CA ARG A 115 7.47 -24.48 12.56
C ARG A 115 7.59 -23.92 13.98
#